data_AF-A0A8E0IAU1-F1
#
_entry.id   AF-A0A8E0IAU1-F1
#
_cell.length_a   1.000
_cell.length_b   1.000
_cell.length_c   1.000
_cell.angle_alpha   90.00
_cell.angle_beta   90.00
_cell.angle_gamma   90.00
#
_symmetry.space_group_name_H-M   'P 1'
#
loop_
_entity.id
_entity.type
_entity.pdbx_description
1 polymer ?
#
loop_
_entity_poly.entity_id
_entity_poly.type
_entity_poly.pdbx_seq_one_letter_code
_entity_poly.pdbx_strand_id
1 'polypeptide(L)'
;MNESPSYYAIIPAGVRYDKQLPQGAKLLYSEITALSNKNGYCWASNDYFAKLYSVSNSTIQSWLKSLEDKSYISRVIKYKSGSKEVEQRFISLNPHPENCTTPPRKLGDPHPENWQENTTSINKNIRASSTLESDFEKLWKLYPKKIGKKPALAAYKRAMSRKKNSATNRQIQDGIVAYRQLINSKGTEKRFVKDGSTFFNQEAWNDYLEVVKEERDEQEARKPKFDPKKTAIAMYIDYNSPDRVLEEIQAQGIPINPEDAKRYIAEYDEGRQQA
;
A
#
# COMPACT_ATOMS: atom_id res chain seq x y z
N MET A 1 3.22 21.37 -32.77
CA MET A 1 2.22 21.15 -31.71
C MET A 1 1.72 22.52 -31.31
N ASN A 2 0.43 22.81 -31.52
CA ASN A 2 -0.18 24.09 -31.15
C ASN A 2 -1.19 23.85 -30.03
N GLU A 3 -0.66 23.46 -28.87
CA GLU A 3 -1.41 23.34 -27.63
C GLU A 3 -0.79 24.37 -26.68
N SER A 4 -1.54 25.44 -26.39
CA SER A 4 -1.31 26.32 -25.24
C SER A 4 -2.19 25.79 -24.11
N PRO A 5 -1.70 24.90 -23.23
CA PRO A 5 -2.56 24.19 -22.30
C PRO A 5 -3.05 25.19 -21.25
N SER A 6 -4.36 25.28 -21.01
CA SER A 6 -4.94 26.21 -20.03
C SER A 6 -4.73 25.73 -18.58
N TYR A 7 -3.47 25.58 -18.17
CA TYR A 7 -3.03 25.18 -16.84
C TYR A 7 -2.16 26.28 -16.25
N TYR A 8 -2.46 26.69 -15.01
CA TYR A 8 -1.68 27.70 -14.30
C TYR A 8 -0.25 27.20 -14.04
N ALA A 9 0.73 27.91 -14.58
CA ALA A 9 2.15 27.59 -14.43
C ALA A 9 2.65 28.00 -13.03
N ILE A 10 3.07 27.03 -12.21
CA ILE A 10 3.44 27.25 -10.81
C ILE A 10 4.95 27.52 -10.69
N ILE A 11 5.32 28.61 -9.99
CA ILE A 11 6.69 28.88 -9.57
C ILE A 11 6.74 28.89 -8.03
N PRO A 12 7.25 27.82 -7.38
CA PRO A 12 7.42 27.78 -5.93
C PRO A 12 8.32 28.91 -5.42
N ALA A 13 8.14 29.31 -4.15
CA ALA A 13 8.84 30.46 -3.56
C ALA A 13 10.37 30.37 -3.70
N GLY A 14 10.96 29.19 -3.50
CA GLY A 14 12.39 28.95 -3.71
C GLY A 14 12.86 29.33 -5.12
N VAL A 15 12.24 28.76 -6.15
CA VAL A 15 12.55 29.07 -7.56
C VAL A 15 12.26 30.55 -7.89
N ARG A 16 11.17 31.11 -7.36
CA ARG A 16 10.78 32.51 -7.58
C ARG A 16 11.83 33.49 -7.04
N TYR A 17 12.30 33.29 -5.81
CA TYR A 17 13.15 34.24 -5.10
C TYR A 17 14.66 33.95 -5.18
N ASP A 18 15.09 32.79 -5.66
CA ASP A 18 16.51 32.48 -5.89
C ASP A 18 17.18 33.53 -6.79
N LYS A 19 18.12 34.31 -6.24
CA LYS A 19 18.79 35.41 -6.95
C LYS A 19 19.84 34.96 -7.96
N GLN A 20 20.28 33.70 -7.91
CA GLN A 20 21.30 33.13 -8.80
C GLN A 20 20.67 32.24 -9.90
N LEU A 21 19.34 32.12 -9.97
CA LEU A 21 18.65 31.59 -11.16
C LEU A 21 18.37 32.71 -12.17
N PRO A 22 18.71 32.53 -13.47
CA PRO A 22 18.26 33.42 -14.54
C PRO A 22 16.73 33.53 -14.57
N GLN A 23 16.20 34.72 -14.83
CA GLN A 23 14.76 34.99 -14.85
C GLN A 23 14.02 34.11 -15.85
N GLY A 24 14.60 33.90 -17.04
CA GLY A 24 14.07 32.95 -18.04
C GLY A 24 14.09 31.49 -17.59
N ALA A 25 15.04 31.08 -16.74
CA ALA A 25 15.04 29.73 -16.15
C ALA A 25 13.88 29.53 -15.17
N LYS A 26 13.42 30.59 -14.48
CA LYS A 26 12.24 30.54 -13.59
C LYS A 26 10.94 30.41 -14.38
N LEU A 27 10.85 31.08 -15.54
CA LEU A 27 9.74 30.90 -16.49
C LEU A 27 9.77 29.49 -17.09
N LEU A 28 10.94 29.01 -17.51
CA LEU A 28 11.11 27.64 -18.01
C LEU A 28 10.71 26.58 -16.96
N TYR A 29 10.99 26.81 -15.68
CA TYR A 29 10.53 25.94 -14.60
C TYR A 29 8.98 25.93 -14.49
N SER A 30 8.32 27.08 -14.67
CA SER A 30 6.85 27.17 -14.60
C SER A 30 6.21 26.36 -15.73
N GLU A 31 6.79 26.40 -16.93
CA GLU A 31 6.33 25.65 -18.09
C GLU A 31 6.64 24.15 -17.98
N ILE A 32 7.83 23.77 -17.48
CA ILE A 32 8.14 22.38 -17.13
C ILE A 32 7.12 21.86 -16.12
N THR A 33 6.68 22.68 -15.17
CA THR A 33 5.63 22.32 -14.20
C THR A 33 4.27 22.14 -14.88
N ALA A 34 3.83 23.10 -15.69
CA ALA A 34 2.57 23.01 -16.45
C ALA A 34 2.52 21.75 -17.34
N LEU A 35 3.60 21.44 -18.05
CA LEU A 35 3.73 20.28 -18.95
C LEU A 35 3.93 18.95 -18.20
N SER A 36 4.48 18.96 -16.97
CA SER A 36 4.66 17.74 -16.17
C SER A 36 3.35 17.22 -15.58
N ASN A 37 2.34 18.07 -15.39
CA ASN A 37 1.06 17.73 -14.74
C ASN A 37 0.35 16.49 -15.32
N LYS A 38 0.53 16.19 -16.62
CA LYS A 38 -0.14 15.08 -17.31
C LYS A 38 0.50 13.71 -17.06
N ASN A 39 1.82 13.67 -16.83
CA ASN A 39 2.63 12.45 -16.85
C ASN A 39 3.57 12.27 -15.63
N GLY A 40 3.74 13.28 -14.78
CA GLY A 40 4.78 13.33 -13.74
C GLY A 40 6.16 13.75 -14.24
N TYR A 41 6.29 14.06 -15.54
CA TYR A 41 7.51 14.54 -16.19
C TYR A 41 7.17 15.33 -17.45
N CYS A 42 8.01 16.30 -17.80
CA CYS A 42 7.98 17.02 -19.06
C CYS A 42 8.86 16.29 -20.10
N TRP A 43 8.38 16.22 -21.34
CA TRP A 43 9.05 15.56 -22.47
C TRP A 43 9.37 16.52 -23.63
N ALA A 44 9.17 17.83 -23.43
CA ALA A 44 9.35 18.84 -24.47
C ALA A 44 10.82 18.98 -24.91
N SER A 45 11.00 19.23 -26.21
CA SER A 45 12.30 19.47 -26.84
C SER A 45 12.86 20.85 -26.47
N ASN A 46 14.16 21.07 -26.68
CA ASN A 46 14.72 22.43 -26.57
C ASN A 46 14.10 23.37 -27.62
N ASP A 47 13.84 22.86 -28.83
CA ASP A 47 13.24 23.60 -29.94
C ASP A 47 11.84 24.14 -29.61
N TYR A 48 11.03 23.37 -28.87
CA TYR A 48 9.73 23.84 -28.35
C TYR A 48 9.90 25.05 -27.43
N PHE A 49 10.73 24.97 -26.40
CA PHE A 49 10.97 26.08 -25.47
C PHE A 49 11.68 27.28 -26.13
N ALA A 50 12.58 27.01 -27.08
CA ALA A 50 13.28 28.02 -27.87
C ALA A 50 12.28 28.87 -28.67
N LYS A 51 11.30 28.22 -29.31
CA LYS A 51 10.20 28.90 -30.02
C LYS A 51 9.24 29.61 -29.06
N LEU A 52 8.86 28.98 -27.96
CA LEU A 52 7.94 29.55 -26.97
C LEU A 52 8.46 30.87 -26.36
N TYR A 53 9.76 30.93 -26.03
CA TYR A 53 10.38 32.12 -25.44
C TYR A 53 11.13 33.01 -26.44
N SER A 54 11.15 32.66 -27.73
CA SER A 54 11.94 33.33 -28.77
C SER A 54 13.44 33.46 -28.43
N VAL A 55 14.05 32.38 -27.92
CA VAL A 55 15.47 32.30 -27.54
C VAL A 55 16.20 31.15 -28.24
N SER A 56 17.53 31.14 -28.18
CA SER A 56 18.34 30.07 -28.78
C SER A 56 18.21 28.73 -28.04
N ASN A 57 18.44 27.62 -28.76
CA ASN A 57 18.51 26.28 -28.16
C ASN A 57 19.60 26.16 -27.07
N SER A 58 20.72 26.87 -27.21
CA SER A 58 21.79 26.95 -26.20
C SER A 58 21.36 27.73 -24.95
N THR A 59 20.53 28.77 -25.10
CA THR A 59 19.91 29.47 -23.96
C THR A 59 19.04 28.52 -23.14
N ILE A 60 18.20 27.71 -23.79
CA ILE A 60 17.37 26.69 -23.12
C ILE A 60 18.23 25.62 -22.43
N GLN A 61 19.30 25.14 -23.08
CA GLN A 61 20.24 24.19 -22.46
C GLN A 61 20.89 24.77 -21.19
N SER A 62 21.29 26.04 -21.24
CA SER A 62 21.87 26.76 -20.10
C SER A 62 20.86 26.90 -18.94
N TRP A 63 19.63 27.35 -19.22
CA TRP A 63 18.57 27.47 -18.21
C TRP A 63 18.21 26.12 -17.57
N LEU A 64 18.08 25.05 -18.37
CA LEU A 64 17.86 23.70 -17.85
C LEU A 64 19.02 23.23 -16.97
N LYS A 65 20.27 23.56 -17.33
CA LYS A 65 21.42 23.25 -16.50
C LYS A 65 21.38 24.04 -15.18
N SER A 66 21.09 25.34 -15.20
CA SER A 66 20.99 26.16 -13.97
C SER A 66 19.91 25.66 -12.99
N LEU A 67 18.85 25.02 -13.47
CA LEU A 67 17.83 24.38 -12.63
C LEU A 67 18.29 23.01 -12.08
N GLU A 68 19.10 22.27 -12.84
CA GLU A 68 19.60 20.94 -12.46
C GLU A 68 20.81 21.02 -11.51
N ASP A 69 21.75 21.94 -11.75
CA ASP A 69 22.89 22.25 -10.86
C ASP A 69 22.42 22.67 -9.45
N LYS A 70 21.17 23.17 -9.35
CA LYS A 70 20.50 23.57 -8.09
C LYS A 70 19.50 22.54 -7.58
N SER A 71 19.44 21.36 -8.18
CA SER A 71 18.54 20.28 -7.81
C SER A 71 17.05 20.63 -7.82
N TYR A 72 16.60 21.62 -8.61
CA TYR A 72 15.17 21.91 -8.82
C TYR A 72 14.52 20.95 -9.83
N ILE A 73 15.29 20.46 -10.80
CA ILE A 73 14.86 19.43 -11.77
C ILE A 73 15.92 18.33 -11.89
N SER A 74 15.51 17.17 -12.42
CA SER A 74 16.39 16.09 -12.86
C SER A 74 16.08 15.73 -14.31
N ARG A 75 17.10 15.46 -15.13
CA ARG A 75 16.92 15.09 -16.55
C ARG A 75 17.43 13.68 -16.85
N VAL A 76 16.63 12.89 -17.55
CA VAL A 76 16.98 11.54 -18.03
C VAL A 76 16.90 11.52 -19.56
N ILE A 77 17.93 10.97 -20.20
CA ILE A 77 18.03 10.86 -21.67
C ILE A 77 17.94 9.38 -22.06
N LYS A 78 17.03 9.05 -22.98
CA LYS A 78 16.90 7.74 -23.61
C LYS A 78 17.50 7.82 -25.02
N TYR A 79 18.41 6.90 -25.34
CA TYR A 79 19.03 6.79 -26.66
C TYR A 79 18.38 5.66 -27.46
N LYS A 80 18.38 5.76 -28.80
CA LYS A 80 17.91 4.68 -29.66
C LYS A 80 18.83 3.46 -29.53
N SER A 81 18.26 2.26 -29.59
CA SER A 81 19.03 1.02 -29.46
C SER A 81 20.16 0.95 -30.49
N GLY A 82 21.39 0.68 -30.04
CA GLY A 82 22.57 0.57 -30.89
C GLY A 82 23.16 1.88 -31.40
N SER A 83 22.67 3.07 -30.99
CA SER A 83 23.22 4.35 -31.45
C SER A 83 23.43 5.37 -30.33
N LYS A 84 24.15 6.47 -30.65
CA LYS A 84 24.30 7.64 -29.77
C LYS A 84 23.21 8.70 -30.01
N GLU A 85 22.20 8.40 -30.84
CA GLU A 85 21.12 9.32 -31.15
C GLU A 85 20.10 9.36 -30.00
N VAL A 86 19.70 10.56 -29.57
CA VAL A 86 18.68 10.74 -28.54
C VAL A 86 17.32 10.37 -29.10
N GLU A 87 16.65 9.42 -28.47
CA GLU A 87 15.28 9.03 -28.78
C GLU A 87 14.28 9.96 -28.06
N GLN A 88 14.45 10.12 -26.74
CA GLN A 88 13.57 10.92 -25.88
C GLN A 88 14.34 11.50 -24.69
N ARG A 89 13.82 12.59 -24.12
CA ARG A 89 14.29 13.16 -22.86
C ARG A 89 13.11 13.34 -21.92
N PHE A 90 13.30 12.98 -20.66
CA PHE A 90 12.35 13.20 -19.57
C PHE A 90 12.95 14.20 -18.58
N ILE A 91 12.15 15.16 -18.14
CA ILE A 91 12.50 16.15 -17.13
C ILE A 91 11.52 16.00 -15.98
N SER A 92 12.02 15.66 -14.78
CA SER A 92 11.21 15.54 -13.57
C SER A 92 11.47 16.72 -12.62
N LEU A 93 10.44 17.16 -11.93
CA LEU A 93 10.55 18.12 -10.84
C LEU A 93 11.09 17.41 -9.58
N ASN A 94 12.00 18.05 -8.86
CA ASN A 94 12.50 17.52 -7.60
C ASN A 94 11.72 18.12 -6.41
N PRO A 95 11.32 17.32 -5.40
CA PRO A 95 10.62 17.83 -4.22
C PRO A 95 11.60 18.59 -3.31
N HIS A 96 11.69 19.91 -3.45
CA HIS A 96 12.51 20.76 -2.60
C HIS A 96 11.82 21.03 -1.24
N PRO A 97 12.51 20.90 -0.09
CA PRO A 97 11.95 21.27 1.20
C PRO A 97 11.82 22.79 1.31
N GLU A 98 10.65 23.28 1.73
CA GLU A 98 10.39 24.71 1.84
C GLU A 98 11.21 25.32 2.99
N ASN A 99 12.08 26.29 2.66
CA ASN A 99 12.73 27.18 3.63
C ASN A 99 12.21 28.60 3.43
N CYS A 100 11.85 29.26 4.53
CA CYS A 100 11.13 30.52 4.56
C CYS A 100 11.96 31.70 4.02
N THR A 101 11.28 32.78 3.61
CA THR A 101 11.93 34.10 3.46
C THR A 101 10.98 35.23 3.84
N THR A 102 10.75 35.39 5.15
CA THR A 102 10.39 36.66 5.80
C THR A 102 11.08 36.74 7.17
N PRO A 103 11.42 37.93 7.70
CA PRO A 103 12.59 38.07 8.57
C PRO A 103 12.31 38.63 9.99
N PRO A 104 13.24 38.47 10.95
CA PRO A 104 13.16 39.13 12.24
C PRO A 104 13.71 40.57 12.20
N ARG A 105 12.83 41.57 12.06
CA ARG A 105 12.98 42.86 12.76
C ARG A 105 12.13 42.81 14.05
N LYS A 106 12.51 43.60 15.06
CA LYS A 106 12.13 43.35 16.47
C LYS A 106 10.71 43.83 16.86
N LEU A 107 10.21 43.15 17.91
CA LEU A 107 9.40 43.64 19.03
C LEU A 107 7.87 43.84 18.83
N GLY A 108 7.10 43.25 19.77
CA GLY A 108 5.72 43.64 20.08
C GLY A 108 4.64 42.57 19.84
N ASP A 109 4.03 42.09 20.92
CA ASP A 109 2.69 41.48 20.96
C ASP A 109 1.61 42.53 20.60
N PRO A 110 0.35 42.19 20.19
CA PRO A 110 -0.38 40.98 20.61
C PRO A 110 -1.29 40.26 19.57
N HIS A 111 -1.89 39.15 20.03
CA HIS A 111 -3.14 38.52 19.60
C HIS A 111 -4.32 39.55 19.56
N PRO A 112 -5.34 39.49 18.65
CA PRO A 112 -6.14 38.32 18.20
C PRO A 112 -6.29 38.22 16.64
N GLU A 113 -7.09 37.33 15.99
CA GLU A 113 -7.59 35.94 16.24
C GLU A 113 -8.42 35.43 15.00
N ASN A 114 -8.33 34.13 14.62
CA ASN A 114 -9.24 33.27 13.77
C ASN A 114 -9.74 33.76 12.37
N TRP A 115 -10.13 32.94 11.36
CA TRP A 115 -9.90 31.57 10.78
C TRP A 115 -10.82 31.52 9.51
N GLN A 116 -10.65 30.82 8.37
CA GLN A 116 -9.70 29.83 7.79
C GLN A 116 -9.38 30.27 6.32
N GLU A 117 -8.34 29.88 5.58
CA GLU A 117 -7.57 28.62 5.38
C GLU A 117 -8.29 27.50 4.59
N ASN A 118 -7.69 27.05 3.47
CA ASN A 118 -8.00 25.77 2.80
C ASN A 118 -6.81 25.19 1.95
N THR A 119 -5.59 25.71 2.14
CA THR A 119 -4.39 25.50 1.31
C THR A 119 -3.64 24.20 1.67
N THR A 120 -4.04 23.51 2.72
CA THR A 120 -3.35 22.31 3.27
C THR A 120 -3.42 21.04 2.39
N SER A 121 -4.17 21.08 1.28
CA SER A 121 -4.60 19.88 0.55
C SER A 121 -3.63 19.40 -0.55
N ILE A 122 -2.90 20.29 -1.24
CA ILE A 122 -2.15 19.93 -2.45
C ILE A 122 -0.87 19.12 -2.13
N ASN A 123 0.06 19.70 -1.36
CA ASN A 123 1.31 19.01 -0.98
C ASN A 123 1.05 17.72 -0.18
N LYS A 124 -0.03 17.69 0.62
CA LYS A 124 -0.46 16.49 1.36
C LYS A 124 -0.96 15.38 0.43
N ASN A 125 -1.65 15.71 -0.66
CA ASN A 125 -2.16 14.74 -1.64
C ASN A 125 -1.05 14.14 -2.50
N ILE A 126 -0.02 14.91 -2.87
CA ILE A 126 1.16 14.39 -3.58
C ILE A 126 1.88 13.32 -2.72
N ARG A 127 2.18 13.65 -1.45
CA ARG A 127 2.80 12.70 -0.51
C ARG A 127 1.90 11.51 -0.17
N ALA A 128 0.59 11.72 -0.10
CA ALA A 128 -0.37 10.64 0.08
C ALA A 128 -0.41 9.70 -1.13
N SER A 129 -0.41 10.20 -2.37
CA SER A 129 -0.40 9.36 -3.57
C SER A 129 0.85 8.49 -3.65
N SER A 130 2.03 9.03 -3.34
CA SER A 130 3.27 8.22 -3.34
C SER A 130 3.29 7.17 -2.22
N THR A 131 2.76 7.50 -1.03
CA THR A 131 2.56 6.52 0.05
C THR A 131 1.58 5.41 -0.36
N LEU A 132 0.43 5.79 -0.94
CA LEU A 132 -0.60 4.85 -1.44
C LEU A 132 -0.06 3.93 -2.54
N GLU A 133 0.79 4.43 -3.44
CA GLU A 133 1.45 3.61 -4.46
C GLU A 133 2.47 2.63 -3.85
N SER A 134 3.26 3.09 -2.86
CA SER A 134 4.13 2.22 -2.05
C SER A 134 3.35 1.10 -1.35
N ASP A 135 2.24 1.43 -0.72
CA ASP A 135 1.47 0.50 0.10
C ASP A 135 0.66 -0.48 -0.76
N PHE A 136 0.11 0.01 -1.87
CA PHE A 136 -0.41 -0.85 -2.93
C PHE A 136 0.65 -1.82 -3.45
N GLU A 137 1.92 -1.41 -3.66
CA GLU A 137 2.96 -2.33 -4.13
C GLU A 137 3.25 -3.44 -3.12
N LYS A 138 3.17 -3.16 -1.81
CA LYS A 138 3.30 -4.17 -0.74
C LYS A 138 2.16 -5.20 -0.83
N LEU A 139 0.90 -4.74 -0.93
CA LEU A 139 -0.27 -5.60 -1.11
C LEU A 139 -0.20 -6.40 -2.43
N TRP A 140 0.20 -5.75 -3.52
CA TRP A 140 0.34 -6.36 -4.84
C TRP A 140 1.41 -7.45 -4.89
N LYS A 141 2.49 -7.30 -4.12
CA LYS A 141 3.49 -8.36 -3.95
C LYS A 141 2.92 -9.61 -3.27
N LEU A 142 1.98 -9.45 -2.33
CA LEU A 142 1.33 -10.56 -1.62
C LEU A 142 0.28 -11.29 -2.46
N TYR A 143 -0.35 -10.65 -3.44
CA TYR A 143 -1.49 -11.21 -4.19
C TYR A 143 -1.08 -12.37 -5.13
N PRO A 144 -1.79 -13.50 -5.19
CA PRO A 144 -1.36 -14.68 -5.95
C PRO A 144 -1.44 -14.54 -7.48
N LYS A 145 -2.44 -13.84 -8.03
CA LYS A 145 -2.70 -13.75 -9.48
C LYS A 145 -2.64 -12.30 -9.99
N LYS A 146 -1.43 -11.86 -10.33
CA LYS A 146 -1.06 -10.44 -10.54
C LYS A 146 -1.45 -9.89 -11.92
N ILE A 147 -2.72 -10.07 -12.31
CA ILE A 147 -3.31 -9.60 -13.56
C ILE A 147 -4.05 -8.28 -13.32
N GLY A 148 -3.86 -7.29 -14.22
CA GLY A 148 -4.59 -6.02 -14.19
C GLY A 148 -4.13 -5.01 -13.13
N LYS A 149 -2.81 -4.85 -12.94
CA LYS A 149 -2.22 -3.95 -11.92
C LYS A 149 -2.74 -2.49 -11.97
N LYS A 150 -2.92 -1.92 -13.17
CA LYS A 150 -3.40 -0.53 -13.34
C LYS A 150 -4.82 -0.31 -12.78
N PRO A 151 -5.87 -1.06 -13.20
CA PRO A 151 -7.19 -0.93 -12.58
C PRO A 151 -7.21 -1.34 -11.10
N ALA A 152 -6.40 -2.32 -10.67
CA ALA A 152 -6.28 -2.66 -9.25
C ALA A 152 -5.80 -1.48 -8.38
N LEU A 153 -4.77 -0.74 -8.84
CA LEU A 153 -4.29 0.48 -8.17
C LEU A 153 -5.36 1.59 -8.14
N ALA A 154 -6.11 1.77 -9.23
CA ALA A 154 -7.19 2.75 -9.29
C ALA A 154 -8.31 2.42 -8.28
N ALA A 155 -8.70 1.15 -8.19
CA ALA A 155 -9.68 0.68 -7.21
C ALA A 155 -9.19 0.80 -5.76
N TYR A 156 -7.91 0.48 -5.49
CA TYR A 156 -7.28 0.70 -4.18
C TYR A 156 -7.33 2.19 -3.78
N LYS A 157 -6.89 3.11 -4.65
CA LYS A 157 -6.96 4.55 -4.37
C LYS A 157 -8.40 5.00 -4.09
N ARG A 158 -9.37 4.54 -4.88
CA ARG A 158 -10.81 4.81 -4.68
C ARG A 158 -11.33 4.30 -3.32
N ALA A 159 -10.91 3.12 -2.89
CA ALA A 159 -11.35 2.52 -1.62
C ALA A 159 -10.74 3.26 -0.40
N MET A 160 -9.49 3.70 -0.50
CA MET A 160 -8.79 4.49 0.51
C MET A 160 -9.32 5.94 0.59
N SER A 161 -9.91 6.48 -0.48
CA SER A 161 -10.36 7.89 -0.56
C SER A 161 -11.85 8.12 -0.29
N ARG A 162 -12.59 7.15 0.26
CA ARG A 162 -14.03 7.29 0.54
C ARG A 162 -14.30 8.13 1.80
N LYS A 163 -15.42 8.87 1.80
CA LYS A 163 -15.95 9.56 3.00
C LYS A 163 -16.74 8.66 3.96
N LYS A 164 -17.21 7.49 3.50
CA LYS A 164 -17.94 6.48 4.27
C LYS A 164 -17.47 5.10 3.84
N ASN A 165 -17.27 4.19 4.80
CA ASN A 165 -16.72 2.85 4.59
C ASN A 165 -15.44 2.87 3.73
N SER A 166 -14.48 3.73 4.11
CA SER A 166 -13.11 3.69 3.60
C SER A 166 -12.42 2.42 4.06
N ALA A 167 -11.77 1.70 3.14
CA ALA A 167 -10.93 0.57 3.50
C ALA A 167 -9.63 1.07 4.14
N THR A 168 -9.11 0.34 5.13
CA THR A 168 -7.74 0.53 5.62
C THR A 168 -6.79 -0.42 4.90
N ASN A 169 -5.51 -0.03 4.76
CA ASN A 169 -4.48 -0.90 4.18
C ASN A 169 -4.37 -2.26 4.91
N ARG A 170 -4.65 -2.27 6.23
CA ARG A 170 -4.72 -3.48 7.04
C ARG A 170 -5.88 -4.39 6.65
N GLN A 171 -7.11 -3.90 6.53
CA GLN A 171 -8.26 -4.73 6.11
C GLN A 171 -8.02 -5.38 4.74
N ILE A 172 -7.42 -4.65 3.79
CA ILE A 172 -7.09 -5.20 2.48
C ILE A 172 -5.97 -6.26 2.59
N GLN A 173 -4.96 -6.04 3.44
CA GLN A 173 -3.92 -7.04 3.72
C GLN A 173 -4.51 -8.31 4.34
N ASP A 174 -5.32 -8.16 5.38
CA ASP A 174 -5.93 -9.26 6.14
C ASP A 174 -6.87 -10.07 5.23
N GLY A 175 -7.68 -9.42 4.38
CA GLY A 175 -8.50 -10.08 3.37
C GLY A 175 -7.71 -10.75 2.23
N ILE A 176 -6.52 -10.26 1.87
CA ILE A 176 -5.61 -10.95 0.94
C ILE A 176 -4.99 -12.20 1.59
N VAL A 177 -4.67 -12.15 2.90
CA VAL A 177 -4.18 -13.32 3.64
C VAL A 177 -5.29 -14.37 3.79
N ALA A 178 -6.50 -13.96 4.17
CA ALA A 178 -7.68 -14.80 4.24
C ALA A 178 -7.96 -15.49 2.88
N TYR A 179 -7.96 -14.72 1.78
CA TYR A 179 -8.13 -15.27 0.44
C TYR A 179 -7.03 -16.28 0.06
N ARG A 180 -5.78 -16.04 0.49
CA ARG A 180 -4.66 -16.98 0.27
C ARG A 180 -4.77 -18.25 1.11
N GLN A 181 -5.34 -18.19 2.30
CA GLN A 181 -5.66 -19.38 3.09
C GLN A 181 -6.78 -20.18 2.41
N LEU A 182 -7.84 -19.51 1.96
CA LEU A 182 -8.99 -20.11 1.29
C LEU A 182 -8.65 -20.87 -0.01
N ILE A 183 -7.83 -20.29 -0.89
CA ILE A 183 -7.41 -21.00 -2.13
C ILE A 183 -6.51 -22.20 -1.83
N ASN A 184 -5.77 -22.19 -0.71
CA ASN A 184 -4.94 -23.30 -0.29
C ASN A 184 -5.78 -24.41 0.37
N SER A 185 -6.71 -24.07 1.28
CA SER A 185 -7.59 -25.06 1.95
C SER A 185 -8.50 -25.79 0.95
N LYS A 186 -8.99 -25.08 -0.07
CA LYS A 186 -9.85 -25.64 -1.13
C LYS A 186 -9.09 -26.14 -2.36
N GLY A 187 -7.75 -26.19 -2.33
CA GLY A 187 -6.92 -26.68 -3.46
C GLY A 187 -7.20 -25.98 -4.79
N THR A 188 -7.56 -24.69 -4.77
CA THR A 188 -8.14 -24.00 -5.93
C THR A 188 -7.11 -23.80 -7.04
N GLU A 189 -7.41 -24.32 -8.24
CA GLU A 189 -6.54 -24.12 -9.41
C GLU A 189 -6.32 -22.64 -9.74
N LYS A 190 -5.09 -22.31 -10.18
CA LYS A 190 -4.67 -20.96 -10.59
C LYS A 190 -5.58 -20.30 -11.65
N ARG A 191 -6.35 -21.09 -12.42
CA ARG A 191 -7.33 -20.57 -13.40
C ARG A 191 -8.54 -19.91 -12.71
N PHE A 192 -9.04 -20.49 -11.62
CA PHE A 192 -10.22 -20.05 -10.87
C PHE A 192 -9.91 -19.01 -9.78
N VAL A 193 -8.64 -18.84 -9.40
CA VAL A 193 -8.20 -17.72 -8.57
C VAL A 193 -8.61 -16.39 -9.26
N LYS A 194 -9.23 -15.45 -8.52
CA LYS A 194 -9.63 -14.13 -9.04
C LYS A 194 -8.40 -13.37 -9.53
N ASP A 195 -8.56 -12.59 -10.59
CA ASP A 195 -7.51 -11.66 -11.04
C ASP A 195 -7.38 -10.50 -10.04
N GLY A 196 -6.16 -9.99 -9.85
CA GLY A 196 -5.91 -8.85 -8.95
C GLY A 196 -6.79 -7.63 -9.27
N SER A 197 -6.98 -7.29 -10.55
CA SER A 197 -7.96 -6.27 -10.96
C SER A 197 -9.37 -6.55 -10.45
N THR A 198 -9.84 -7.79 -10.56
CA THR A 198 -11.20 -8.19 -10.19
C THR A 198 -11.38 -8.17 -8.67
N PHE A 199 -10.41 -8.70 -7.92
CA PHE A 199 -10.41 -8.67 -6.45
C PHE A 199 -10.44 -7.23 -5.90
N PHE A 200 -9.58 -6.35 -6.40
CA PHE A 200 -9.53 -4.96 -5.94
C PHE A 200 -10.74 -4.13 -6.43
N ASN A 201 -11.25 -4.36 -7.65
CA ASN A 201 -12.45 -3.67 -8.16
C ASN A 201 -13.73 -4.04 -7.38
N GLN A 202 -13.91 -5.32 -7.08
CA GLN A 202 -15.08 -5.86 -6.35
C GLN A 202 -15.02 -5.58 -4.84
N GLU A 203 -13.87 -5.15 -4.32
CA GLU A 203 -13.62 -4.99 -2.88
C GLU A 203 -13.78 -6.29 -2.09
N ALA A 204 -13.45 -7.41 -2.76
CA ALA A 204 -13.68 -8.78 -2.29
C ALA A 204 -12.88 -9.16 -1.03
N TRP A 205 -11.98 -8.29 -0.55
CA TRP A 205 -11.32 -8.45 0.74
C TRP A 205 -12.32 -8.45 1.92
N ASN A 206 -13.52 -7.88 1.74
CA ASN A 206 -14.57 -7.93 2.75
C ASN A 206 -15.13 -9.37 2.86
N ASP A 207 -15.51 -9.97 1.72
CA ASP A 207 -16.11 -11.31 1.59
C ASP A 207 -15.31 -12.38 2.35
N TYR A 208 -13.98 -12.35 2.24
CA TYR A 208 -13.12 -13.43 2.76
C TYR A 208 -12.86 -13.37 4.26
N LEU A 209 -13.15 -12.25 4.94
CA LEU A 209 -13.02 -12.17 6.40
C LEU A 209 -14.16 -12.92 7.10
N GLU A 210 -15.36 -12.88 6.54
CA GLU A 210 -16.51 -13.64 7.02
C GLU A 210 -16.33 -15.13 6.70
N VAL A 211 -15.99 -15.48 5.45
CA VAL A 211 -15.76 -16.89 5.04
C VAL A 211 -14.64 -17.57 5.84
N VAL A 212 -13.53 -16.89 6.18
CA VAL A 212 -12.48 -17.52 7.02
C VAL A 212 -12.89 -17.64 8.48
N LYS A 213 -13.76 -16.75 8.98
CA LYS A 213 -14.37 -16.93 10.31
C LYS A 213 -15.35 -18.11 10.30
N GLU A 214 -16.22 -18.20 9.31
CA GLU A 214 -17.16 -19.31 9.13
C GLU A 214 -16.44 -20.65 8.95
N GLU A 215 -15.42 -20.74 8.11
CA GLU A 215 -14.63 -21.96 7.94
C GLU A 215 -13.88 -22.37 9.22
N ARG A 216 -13.39 -21.40 10.01
CA ARG A 216 -12.79 -21.69 11.31
C ARG A 216 -13.84 -22.16 12.31
N ASP A 217 -14.96 -21.46 12.43
CA ASP A 217 -16.01 -21.75 13.41
C ASP A 217 -16.74 -23.08 13.04
N GLU A 218 -16.85 -23.39 11.74
CA GLU A 218 -17.21 -24.73 11.25
C GLU A 218 -16.14 -25.78 11.60
N GLN A 219 -14.85 -25.50 11.40
CA GLN A 219 -13.79 -26.44 11.81
C GLN A 219 -13.80 -26.66 13.34
N GLU A 220 -14.09 -25.62 14.13
CA GLU A 220 -14.28 -25.67 15.59
C GLU A 220 -15.49 -26.54 15.96
N ALA A 221 -16.59 -26.47 15.20
CA ALA A 221 -17.78 -27.30 15.37
C ALA A 221 -17.65 -28.73 14.81
N ARG A 222 -16.76 -28.95 13.83
CA ARG A 222 -16.40 -30.25 13.24
C ARG A 222 -15.33 -30.98 14.06
N LYS A 223 -14.52 -30.29 14.87
CA LYS A 223 -13.76 -30.93 15.96
C LYS A 223 -14.77 -31.70 16.82
N PRO A 224 -14.52 -32.96 17.18
CA PRO A 224 -15.39 -33.67 18.11
C PRO A 224 -15.44 -32.86 19.41
N LYS A 225 -16.65 -32.56 19.89
CA LYS A 225 -16.83 -31.93 21.21
C LYS A 225 -16.08 -32.77 22.26
N PHE A 226 -15.39 -32.09 23.17
CA PHE A 226 -14.62 -32.73 24.22
C PHE A 226 -15.49 -33.74 24.97
N ASP A 227 -15.08 -35.00 24.92
CA ASP A 227 -15.78 -36.15 25.48
C ASP A 227 -14.89 -36.72 26.59
N PRO A 228 -15.17 -36.44 27.88
CA PRO A 228 -14.31 -36.85 28.99
C PRO A 228 -14.09 -38.36 29.03
N LYS A 229 -15.13 -39.16 28.72
CA LYS A 229 -15.06 -40.62 28.74
C LYS A 229 -14.21 -41.16 27.60
N LYS A 230 -14.41 -40.72 26.36
CA LYS A 230 -13.56 -41.13 25.24
C LYS A 230 -12.11 -40.67 25.39
N THR A 231 -11.89 -39.48 25.97
CA THR A 231 -10.54 -38.94 26.18
C THR A 231 -9.78 -39.76 27.21
N ALA A 232 -10.37 -40.05 28.38
CA ALA A 232 -9.77 -40.91 29.40
C ALA A 232 -9.49 -42.33 28.88
N ILE A 233 -10.44 -42.93 28.14
CA ILE A 233 -10.28 -44.27 27.54
C ILE A 233 -9.18 -44.28 26.46
N ALA A 234 -9.09 -43.25 25.61
CA ALA A 234 -8.03 -43.16 24.60
C ALA A 234 -6.64 -43.03 25.24
N MET A 235 -6.48 -42.13 26.22
CA MET A 235 -5.23 -42.01 26.99
C MET A 235 -4.87 -43.32 27.72
N TYR A 236 -5.87 -44.08 28.20
CA TYR A 236 -5.66 -45.38 28.81
C TYR A 236 -5.22 -46.46 27.81
N ILE A 237 -5.75 -46.45 26.59
CA ILE A 237 -5.30 -47.35 25.51
C ILE A 237 -3.84 -47.05 25.11
N ASP A 238 -3.45 -45.76 25.06
CA ASP A 238 -2.09 -45.35 24.70
C ASP A 238 -1.06 -45.59 25.82
N TYR A 239 -1.43 -45.38 27.09
CA TYR A 239 -0.53 -45.52 28.24
C TYR A 239 -0.59 -46.87 28.95
N ASN A 240 -1.66 -47.65 28.78
CA ASN A 240 -1.93 -48.93 29.44
C ASN A 240 -1.68 -48.91 30.97
N SER A 241 -2.03 -47.79 31.62
CA SER A 241 -1.83 -47.54 33.04
C SER A 241 -2.84 -46.48 33.51
N PRO A 242 -3.73 -46.77 34.48
CA PRO A 242 -4.70 -45.78 34.95
C PRO A 242 -4.03 -44.60 35.67
N ASP A 243 -3.05 -44.88 36.53
CA ASP A 243 -2.37 -43.85 37.33
C ASP A 243 -1.67 -42.82 36.45
N ARG A 244 -1.00 -43.27 35.38
CA ARG A 244 -0.35 -42.39 34.41
C ARG A 244 -1.34 -41.50 33.64
N VAL A 245 -2.55 -41.98 33.37
CA VAL A 245 -3.62 -41.15 32.79
C VAL A 245 -4.03 -40.04 33.75
N LEU A 246 -4.11 -40.33 35.05
CA LEU A 246 -4.48 -39.35 36.08
C LEU A 246 -3.38 -38.29 36.29
N GLU A 247 -2.11 -38.71 36.33
CA GLU A 247 -0.96 -37.81 36.37
C GLU A 247 -0.96 -36.86 35.16
N GLU A 248 -1.15 -37.38 33.94
CA GLU A 248 -1.16 -36.59 32.71
C GLU A 248 -2.38 -35.64 32.63
N ILE A 249 -3.56 -36.08 33.08
CA ILE A 249 -4.76 -35.23 33.21
C ILE A 249 -4.47 -34.04 34.12
N GLN A 250 -3.85 -34.26 35.28
CA GLN A 250 -3.51 -33.20 36.22
C GLN A 250 -2.37 -32.30 35.69
N ALA A 251 -1.32 -32.89 35.11
CA ALA A 251 -0.14 -32.17 34.62
C ALA A 251 -0.44 -31.27 33.41
N GLN A 252 -1.29 -31.72 32.48
CA GLN A 252 -1.72 -30.91 31.33
C GLN A 252 -2.95 -30.03 31.63
N GLY A 253 -3.59 -30.19 32.78
CA GLY A 253 -4.82 -29.46 33.13
C GLY A 253 -6.02 -29.84 32.25
N ILE A 254 -6.10 -31.10 31.84
CA ILE A 254 -7.20 -31.62 30.99
C ILE A 254 -8.51 -31.53 31.79
N PRO A 255 -9.62 -31.02 31.22
CA PRO A 255 -10.87 -30.80 31.96
C PRO A 255 -11.67 -32.10 32.21
N ILE A 256 -11.07 -33.03 32.95
CA ILE A 256 -11.67 -34.28 33.44
C ILE A 256 -11.40 -34.36 34.94
N ASN A 257 -12.44 -34.63 35.74
CA ASN A 257 -12.29 -34.94 37.16
C ASN A 257 -11.53 -36.28 37.32
N PRO A 258 -10.43 -36.37 38.09
CA PRO A 258 -9.67 -37.61 38.27
C PRO A 258 -10.50 -38.82 38.72
N GLU A 259 -11.53 -38.64 39.55
CA GLU A 259 -12.40 -39.75 39.97
C GLU A 259 -13.34 -40.23 38.85
N ASP A 260 -13.84 -39.30 38.01
CA ASP A 260 -14.60 -39.68 36.82
C ASP A 260 -13.69 -40.37 35.78
N ALA A 261 -12.43 -39.93 35.63
CA ALA A 261 -11.45 -40.59 34.76
C ALA A 261 -11.18 -42.05 35.18
N LYS A 262 -10.92 -42.30 36.47
CA LYS A 262 -10.81 -43.67 37.03
C LYS A 262 -12.03 -44.51 36.68
N ARG A 263 -13.22 -43.96 36.94
CA ARG A 263 -14.50 -44.64 36.70
C ARG A 263 -14.70 -44.96 35.22
N TYR A 264 -14.37 -44.05 34.30
CA TYR A 264 -14.48 -44.30 32.86
C TYR A 264 -13.54 -45.41 32.35
N ILE A 265 -12.36 -45.55 32.97
CA ILE A 265 -11.40 -46.63 32.69
C ILE A 265 -11.92 -47.96 33.24
N ALA A 266 -12.40 -48.00 34.49
CA ALA A 266 -13.01 -49.20 35.08
C ALA A 266 -14.23 -49.69 34.28
N GLU A 267 -15.16 -48.79 33.94
CA GLU A 267 -16.33 -49.09 33.09
C GLU A 267 -15.95 -49.59 31.68
N TYR A 268 -14.72 -49.33 31.21
CA TYR A 268 -14.21 -49.83 29.93
C TYR A 268 -13.58 -51.23 30.06
N ASP A 269 -12.73 -51.46 31.06
CA ASP A 269 -12.10 -52.76 31.27
C ASP A 269 -13.10 -53.84 31.72
N GLU A 270 -14.09 -53.51 32.56
CA GLU A 270 -15.18 -54.43 32.90
C GLU A 270 -15.95 -54.89 31.65
N GLY A 271 -16.28 -53.95 30.76
CA GLY A 271 -16.94 -54.25 29.48
C GLY A 271 -16.06 -55.04 28.51
N ARG A 272 -14.74 -54.92 28.62
CA ARG A 272 -13.75 -55.67 27.81
C ARG A 272 -13.49 -57.08 28.32
N GLN A 273 -13.79 -57.37 29.59
CA GLN A 273 -13.71 -58.71 30.18
C GLN A 273 -14.99 -59.55 29.96
N GLN A 274 -16.06 -58.93 29.46
CA GLN A 274 -17.38 -59.55 29.24
C GLN A 274 -17.70 -59.83 27.75
N ALA A 275 -16.73 -59.64 26.85
CA ALA A 275 -16.88 -59.70 25.39
C ALA A 275 -15.84 -60.61 24.70
#